data_AF-A0A0V0W1S6-F1
#
_entry.id   AF-A0A0V0W1S6-F1
#
_cell.length_a   1.000
_cell.length_b   1.000
_cell.length_c   1.000
_cell.angle_alpha   90.00
_cell.angle_beta   90.00
_cell.angle_gamma   90.00
#
_symmetry.space_group_name_H-M   'P 1'
#
loop_
_entity.id
_entity.type
_entity.pdbx_description
1 polymer ?
#
loop_
_entity_poly.entity_id
_entity_poly.type
_entity_poly.pdbx_seq_one_letter_code
_entity_poly.pdbx_strand_id
1 'polypeptide(L)'
;MLSNLTNTLWCNSEIVATECSVLDACLYYNTSQLDKKIKLTLLYETLCPDCQEFILNTLQRYVWKYGQDFVDFNFIPYGNARRTQLNNTWTIQCQHGPVECALNKLHGCAISKLVYVGKWFPLINAASGSIFNLAASSKQTINGNHFPTYTSLLIAQP
;
A
#
# COMPACT_ATOMS: atom_id res chain seq x y z
N MET A 1 25.64 8.42 23.85
CA MET A 1 24.93 7.41 23.02
C MET A 1 23.48 7.27 23.47
N LEU A 2 22.67 8.34 23.37
CA LEU A 2 21.25 8.31 23.76
C LEU A 2 20.30 8.74 22.62
N SER A 3 20.83 9.27 21.52
CA SER A 3 20.04 9.85 20.41
C SER A 3 19.24 8.84 19.55
N ASN A 4 19.08 7.59 20.00
CA ASN A 4 18.40 6.53 19.25
C ASN A 4 17.26 5.86 20.02
N LEU A 5 16.89 6.38 21.19
CA LEU A 5 15.71 5.96 21.92
C LEU A 5 14.53 6.84 21.50
N THR A 6 13.36 6.24 21.32
CA THR A 6 12.15 6.96 20.96
C THR A 6 11.78 7.92 22.08
N ASN A 7 11.33 9.14 21.76
CA ASN A 7 10.94 10.14 22.78
C ASN A 7 9.92 9.59 23.79
N THR A 8 9.10 8.62 23.40
CA THR A 8 8.18 7.89 24.29
C THR A 8 8.85 7.24 25.51
N LEU A 9 10.10 6.80 25.41
CA LEU A 9 10.79 6.10 26.50
C LEU A 9 11.30 7.04 27.59
N TRP A 10 11.57 8.30 27.28
CA TRP A 10 11.99 9.30 28.29
C TRP A 10 10.82 10.13 28.78
N CYS A 11 9.84 10.38 27.92
CA CYS A 11 8.69 11.23 28.23
C CYS A 11 7.59 10.53 29.03
N ASN A 12 7.76 9.23 29.34
CA ASN A 12 6.88 8.48 30.23
C ASN A 12 7.21 8.67 31.73
N SER A 13 8.33 9.30 32.06
CA SER A 13 8.80 9.54 33.43
C SER A 13 9.37 10.94 33.56
N GLU A 14 8.71 11.77 34.36
CA GLU A 14 9.15 13.14 34.64
C GLU A 14 10.53 13.19 35.31
N ILE A 15 10.84 12.18 36.15
CA ILE A 15 12.15 12.04 36.81
C ILE A 15 13.24 11.84 35.76
N VAL A 16 13.05 10.89 34.83
CA VAL A 16 14.03 10.60 33.77
C VAL A 16 14.17 11.79 32.82
N ALA A 17 13.05 12.43 32.47
CA ALA A 17 13.05 13.61 31.60
C ALA A 17 13.81 14.79 32.23
N THR A 18 13.72 14.97 33.55
CA THR A 18 14.43 16.01 34.29
C THR A 18 15.92 15.68 34.43
N GLU A 19 16.26 14.46 34.84
CA GLU A 19 17.66 14.01 34.95
C GLU A 19 18.41 14.09 33.62
N CYS A 20 17.74 13.72 32.52
CA CYS A 20 18.32 13.80 31.17
C CYS A 20 18.24 15.20 30.55
N SER A 21 17.66 16.20 31.24
CA SER A 21 17.46 17.56 30.72
C SER A 21 16.70 17.62 29.39
N VAL A 22 15.67 16.78 29.24
CA VAL A 22 14.82 16.67 28.02
C VAL A 22 13.36 17.07 28.27
N LEU A 23 13.05 17.70 29.40
CA LEU A 23 11.67 18.05 29.79
C LEU A 23 10.94 18.89 28.73
N ASP A 24 11.59 19.92 28.18
CA ASP A 24 11.01 20.78 27.14
C ASP A 24 10.70 19.99 25.85
N ALA A 25 11.59 19.06 25.48
CA ALA A 25 11.38 18.18 24.33
C ALA A 25 10.19 17.23 24.57
N CYS A 26 10.00 16.78 25.81
CA CYS A 26 8.85 15.95 26.19
C CYS A 26 7.53 16.73 26.20
N LEU A 27 7.52 17.98 26.66
CA LEU A 27 6.35 18.85 26.57
C LEU A 27 5.95 19.09 25.11
N TYR A 28 6.92 19.34 24.23
CA TYR A 28 6.67 19.47 22.80
C TYR A 28 6.17 18.15 22.17
N TYR A 29 6.75 17.01 22.54
CA TYR A 29 6.31 15.70 22.06
C TYR A 29 4.86 15.40 22.49
N ASN A 30 4.53 15.61 23.75
CA ASN A 30 3.20 15.34 24.31
C ASN A 30 2.11 16.21 23.66
N THR A 31 2.44 17.46 23.34
CA THR A 31 1.49 18.40 22.71
C THR A 31 1.38 18.22 21.20
N SER A 32 2.45 17.79 20.52
CA SER A 32 2.52 17.83 19.06
C SER A 32 2.62 16.48 18.38
N GLN A 33 3.03 15.39 19.04
CA GLN A 33 3.30 14.09 18.41
C GLN A 33 2.62 12.91 19.10
N LEU A 34 2.20 13.06 20.37
CA LEU A 34 1.47 12.03 21.08
C LEU A 34 0.23 11.62 20.27
N ASP A 35 0.02 10.32 20.14
CA ASP A 35 -1.07 9.69 19.37
C ASP A 35 -1.12 10.02 17.86
N LYS A 36 -0.13 10.73 17.31
CA LYS A 36 -0.06 10.94 15.86
C LYS A 36 0.40 9.68 15.15
N LYS A 37 -0.46 9.16 14.26
CA LYS A 37 -0.12 8.06 13.37
C LYS A 37 0.89 8.47 12.31
N ILE A 38 1.78 7.55 11.97
CA ILE A 38 2.70 7.65 10.84
C ILE A 38 1.89 7.54 9.55
N LYS A 39 1.89 8.58 8.73
CA LYS A 39 1.22 8.53 7.42
C LYS A 39 2.05 7.75 6.42
N LEU A 40 1.49 6.67 5.89
CA LEU A 40 2.08 5.89 4.80
C LEU A 40 1.22 6.04 3.56
N THR A 41 1.77 6.65 2.51
CA THR A 41 1.13 6.71 1.20
C THR A 41 1.78 5.74 0.23
N LEU A 42 0.99 4.85 -0.35
CA LEU A 42 1.43 3.92 -1.39
C LEU A 42 0.78 4.28 -2.73
N LEU A 43 1.61 4.74 -3.67
CA LEU A 43 1.24 4.91 -5.08
C LEU A 43 1.65 3.64 -5.82
N TYR A 44 0.70 2.96 -6.46
CA TYR A 44 0.98 1.66 -7.09
C TYR A 44 0.10 1.38 -8.30
N GLU A 45 0.48 0.37 -9.07
CA GLU A 45 -0.27 -0.17 -10.21
C GLU A 45 -0.58 -1.64 -9.93
N THR A 46 -1.81 -2.06 -10.20
CA THR A 46 -2.28 -3.41 -9.86
C THR A 46 -1.56 -4.53 -10.62
N LEU A 47 -1.06 -4.28 -11.84
CA LEU A 47 -0.31 -5.28 -12.63
C LEU A 47 1.22 -5.07 -12.58
N CYS A 48 1.72 -4.10 -11.83
CA CYS A 48 3.16 -3.90 -11.66
C CYS A 48 3.74 -4.98 -10.72
N PRO A 49 4.70 -5.82 -11.17
CA PRO A 49 5.26 -6.89 -10.37
C PRO A 49 5.91 -6.42 -9.06
N ASP A 50 6.69 -5.34 -9.13
CA ASP A 50 7.39 -4.80 -7.94
C ASP A 50 6.39 -4.21 -6.93
N CYS A 51 5.28 -3.64 -7.41
CA CYS A 51 4.19 -3.17 -6.54
C CYS A 51 3.53 -4.34 -5.80
N GLN A 52 3.24 -5.43 -6.51
CA GLN A 52 2.67 -6.65 -5.94
C GLN A 52 3.64 -7.25 -4.91
N GLU A 53 4.91 -7.38 -5.27
CA GLU A 53 5.95 -7.89 -4.37
C GLU A 53 6.06 -7.04 -3.11
N PHE A 54 6.07 -5.71 -3.24
CA PHE A 54 6.09 -4.81 -2.09
C PHE A 54 4.87 -5.02 -1.18
N ILE A 55 3.66 -5.08 -1.75
CA ILE A 55 2.41 -5.29 -0.99
C ILE A 55 2.47 -6.62 -0.22
N LEU A 56 2.86 -7.69 -0.89
CA LEU A 56 2.82 -9.06 -0.35
C LEU A 56 3.95 -9.35 0.64
N ASN A 57 5.18 -8.94 0.32
CA ASN A 57 6.37 -9.36 1.05
C ASN A 57 6.88 -8.33 2.06
N THR A 58 6.66 -7.05 1.80
CA THR A 58 7.13 -5.97 2.68
C THR A 58 5.99 -5.41 3.52
N LEU A 59 4.96 -4.90 2.86
CA LEU A 59 3.87 -4.17 3.49
C LEU A 59 3.04 -5.09 4.37
N GLN A 60 2.52 -6.20 3.84
CA GLN A 60 1.74 -7.18 4.60
C GLN A 60 2.55 -7.78 5.77
N ARG A 61 3.82 -8.12 5.54
CA ARG A 61 4.64 -8.84 6.52
C ARG A 61 5.13 -7.97 7.67
N TYR A 62 5.56 -6.74 7.39
CA TYR A 62 6.24 -5.89 8.37
C TYR A 62 5.39 -4.71 8.79
N VAL A 63 4.70 -4.04 7.87
CA VAL A 63 3.98 -2.82 8.20
C VAL A 63 2.57 -3.13 8.68
N TRP A 64 1.83 -3.95 7.96
CA TRP A 64 0.46 -4.31 8.33
C TRP A 64 0.42 -5.16 9.60
N LYS A 65 1.29 -6.17 9.68
CA LYS A 65 1.32 -7.09 10.82
C LYS A 65 1.52 -6.36 12.17
N TYR A 66 2.34 -5.32 12.21
CA TYR A 66 2.71 -4.64 13.46
C TYR A 66 2.22 -3.20 13.56
N GLY A 67 1.86 -2.55 12.46
CA GLY A 67 1.60 -1.11 12.37
C GLY A 67 0.15 -0.68 12.25
N GLN A 68 -0.83 -1.59 12.37
CA GLN A 68 -2.25 -1.26 12.24
C GLN A 68 -2.71 -0.14 13.19
N ASP A 69 -2.14 -0.07 14.39
CA ASP A 69 -2.56 0.91 15.40
C ASP A 69 -1.91 2.28 15.22
N PHE A 70 -0.68 2.33 14.69
CA PHE A 70 0.11 3.56 14.61
C PHE A 70 0.44 4.04 13.18
N VAL A 71 -0.02 3.33 12.14
CA VAL A 71 0.09 3.75 10.74
C VAL A 71 -1.28 4.19 10.21
N ASP A 72 -1.29 5.34 9.56
CA ASP A 72 -2.41 5.84 8.76
C ASP A 72 -2.14 5.51 7.28
N PHE A 73 -2.87 4.53 6.76
CA PHE A 73 -2.63 3.96 5.43
C PHE A 73 -3.43 4.69 4.35
N ASN A 74 -2.73 5.23 3.35
CA ASN A 74 -3.31 5.91 2.20
C ASN A 74 -2.86 5.24 0.89
N PHE A 75 -3.72 4.45 0.27
CA PHE A 75 -3.39 3.70 -0.94
C PHE A 75 -4.00 4.37 -2.16
N ILE A 76 -3.20 4.55 -3.21
CA ILE A 76 -3.61 5.21 -4.45
C ILE A 76 -3.27 4.28 -5.62
N PRO A 77 -4.23 3.44 -6.06
CA PRO A 77 -4.07 2.56 -7.23
C PRO A 77 -4.21 3.38 -8.51
N TYR A 78 -3.09 3.92 -8.99
CA TYR A 78 -3.00 4.73 -10.20
C TYR A 78 -1.61 4.61 -10.81
N GLY A 79 -0.57 4.81 -9.99
CA GLY A 79 0.85 4.69 -10.37
C GLY A 79 1.17 5.49 -11.62
N ASN A 80 1.72 4.83 -12.65
CA ASN A 80 2.12 5.47 -13.90
C ASN A 80 1.00 5.65 -14.93
N ALA A 81 -0.27 5.40 -14.57
CA ALA A 81 -1.38 5.67 -15.45
C ALA A 81 -1.39 7.16 -15.88
N ARG A 82 -1.78 7.42 -17.13
CA ARG A 82 -1.80 8.76 -17.71
C ARG A 82 -3.22 9.12 -18.11
N ARG A 83 -3.59 10.37 -17.85
CA ARG A 83 -4.82 10.94 -18.38
C ARG A 83 -4.56 11.40 -19.81
N THR A 84 -5.29 10.85 -20.76
CA THR A 84 -5.18 11.17 -22.19
C THR A 84 -6.52 11.68 -22.71
N GLN A 85 -6.51 12.44 -23.80
CA GLN A 85 -7.73 12.94 -24.42
C GLN A 85 -7.99 12.15 -25.70
N LEU A 86 -9.13 11.47 -25.76
CA LEU A 86 -9.59 10.71 -26.92
C LEU A 86 -10.97 11.24 -27.30
N ASN A 87 -11.15 11.74 -28.52
CA ASN A 87 -12.43 12.27 -29.02
C ASN A 87 -13.07 13.30 -28.07
N ASN A 88 -12.29 14.29 -27.63
CA ASN A 88 -12.69 15.31 -26.64
C ASN A 88 -13.09 14.78 -25.24
N THR A 89 -12.89 13.49 -24.96
CA THR A 89 -13.17 12.86 -23.67
C THR A 89 -11.88 12.49 -22.97
N TRP A 90 -11.81 12.71 -21.65
CA TRP A 90 -10.67 12.28 -20.86
C TRP A 90 -10.74 10.79 -20.55
N THR A 91 -9.71 10.06 -20.96
CA THR A 91 -9.53 8.63 -20.70
C THR A 91 -8.30 8.40 -19.82
N ILE A 92 -8.28 7.26 -19.11
CA ILE A 92 -7.10 6.82 -18.36
C ILE A 92 -6.43 5.71 -19.17
N GLN A 93 -5.13 5.85 -19.42
CA GLN A 93 -4.29 4.86 -20.06
C GLN A 93 -3.28 4.32 -19.05
N CYS A 94 -3.28 3.01 -18.84
CA CYS A 94 -2.37 2.33 -17.91
C CYS A 94 -1.26 1.59 -18.67
N GLN A 95 -0.12 1.34 -18.03
CA GLN A 95 1.06 0.77 -18.70
C GLN A 95 0.83 -0.68 -19.12
N HIS A 96 0.09 -1.44 -18.31
CA HIS A 96 -0.23 -2.84 -18.58
C HIS A 96 -1.62 -3.02 -19.24
N GLY A 97 -2.12 -1.96 -19.90
CA GLY A 97 -3.34 -2.01 -20.70
C GLY A 97 -4.64 -1.87 -19.90
N PRO A 98 -5.79 -2.16 -20.53
CA PRO A 98 -7.11 -1.86 -19.96
C PRO A 98 -7.46 -2.71 -18.72
N VAL A 99 -6.88 -3.91 -18.58
CA VAL A 99 -7.10 -4.78 -17.41
C VAL A 99 -6.53 -4.13 -16.15
N GLU A 100 -5.32 -3.57 -16.22
CA GLU A 100 -4.74 -2.80 -15.11
C GLU A 100 -5.60 -1.60 -14.74
N CYS A 101 -6.11 -0.86 -15.73
CA CYS A 101 -7.01 0.26 -15.45
C CYS A 101 -8.29 -0.18 -14.73
N ALA A 102 -8.89 -1.31 -15.14
CA ALA A 102 -10.07 -1.86 -14.50
C ALA A 102 -9.77 -2.31 -13.05
N LEU A 103 -8.63 -2.96 -12.82
CA LEU A 103 -8.20 -3.40 -11.49
C LEU A 103 -7.81 -2.23 -10.59
N ASN A 104 -7.11 -1.22 -11.11
CA ASN A 104 -6.82 0.03 -10.40
C ASN A 104 -8.12 0.69 -9.92
N LYS A 105 -9.13 0.76 -10.79
CA LYS A 105 -10.47 1.26 -10.45
C LYS A 105 -11.14 0.40 -9.39
N LEU A 106 -11.06 -0.94 -9.49
CA LEU A 106 -11.63 -1.87 -8.51
C LEU A 106 -11.01 -1.67 -7.12
N HIS A 107 -9.68 -1.58 -7.04
CA HIS A 107 -8.97 -1.30 -5.79
C HIS A 107 -9.38 0.08 -5.23
N GLY A 108 -9.48 1.10 -6.08
CA GLY A 108 -9.96 2.43 -5.68
C GLY A 108 -11.40 2.40 -5.14
N CYS A 109 -12.28 1.61 -5.75
CA CYS A 109 -13.64 1.39 -5.26
C CYS A 109 -13.64 0.68 -3.90
N ALA A 110 -12.82 -0.35 -3.71
CA ALA A 110 -12.70 -1.04 -2.42
C ALA A 110 -12.28 -0.06 -1.30
N ILE A 111 -11.26 0.76 -1.54
CA ILE A 111 -10.78 1.77 -0.59
C ILE A 111 -11.88 2.81 -0.31
N SER A 112 -12.59 3.27 -1.34
CA SER A 112 -13.63 4.29 -1.20
C SER A 112 -14.88 3.78 -0.48
N LYS A 113 -15.27 2.52 -0.70
CA LYS A 113 -16.52 1.95 -0.18
C LYS A 113 -16.35 1.25 1.16
N LEU A 114 -15.19 0.64 1.40
CA LEU A 114 -14.85 0.03 2.67
C LEU A 114 -14.03 1.06 3.44
N VAL A 115 -14.66 1.82 4.32
CA VAL A 115 -14.00 2.94 5.02
C VAL A 115 -12.85 2.47 5.92
N TYR A 116 -12.92 1.24 6.43
CA TYR A 116 -11.94 0.70 7.37
C TYR A 116 -10.83 -0.07 6.66
N VAL A 117 -9.57 0.27 6.97
CA VAL A 117 -8.39 -0.42 6.43
C VAL A 117 -8.40 -1.93 6.69
N GLY A 118 -8.89 -2.36 7.84
CA GLY A 118 -9.07 -3.78 8.15
C GLY A 118 -10.06 -4.53 7.23
N LYS A 119 -10.84 -3.81 6.40
CA LYS A 119 -11.75 -4.39 5.42
C LYS A 119 -11.18 -4.36 4.00
N TRP A 120 -10.67 -3.23 3.53
CA TRP A 120 -10.17 -3.15 2.15
C TRP A 120 -8.77 -3.73 1.97
N PHE A 121 -7.89 -3.60 2.96
CA PHE A 121 -6.50 -4.04 2.78
C PHE A 121 -6.38 -5.56 2.59
N PRO A 122 -7.08 -6.43 3.35
CA PRO A 122 -7.06 -7.87 3.09
C PRO A 122 -7.53 -8.25 1.68
N LEU A 123 -8.52 -7.52 1.13
CA LEU A 123 -8.99 -7.74 -0.24
C LEU A 123 -7.94 -7.35 -1.27
N ILE A 124 -7.29 -6.20 -1.09
CA ILE A 124 -6.19 -5.75 -1.96
C ILE A 124 -5.02 -6.74 -1.90
N ASN A 125 -4.61 -7.15 -0.70
CA ASN A 125 -3.52 -8.11 -0.51
C ASN A 125 -3.83 -9.46 -1.18
N ALA A 126 -5.04 -9.99 -1.00
CA ALA A 126 -5.47 -11.23 -1.64
C ALA A 126 -5.50 -11.09 -3.17
N ALA A 127 -6.08 -10.01 -3.70
CA ALA A 127 -6.13 -9.74 -5.14
C ALA A 127 -4.73 -9.63 -5.75
N SER A 128 -3.82 -8.88 -5.11
CA SER A 128 -2.41 -8.78 -5.52
C SER A 128 -1.73 -10.14 -5.50
N GLY A 129 -2.00 -11.00 -4.51
CA GLY A 129 -1.47 -12.35 -4.44
C GLY A 129 -1.96 -13.26 -5.57
N SER A 130 -3.27 -13.22 -5.87
CA SER A 130 -3.84 -13.96 -7.01
C SER A 130 -3.23 -13.52 -8.33
N ILE A 131 -3.10 -12.21 -8.56
CA ILE A 131 -2.50 -11.66 -9.79
C ILE A 131 -1.02 -12.06 -9.91
N PHE A 132 -0.25 -11.94 -8.82
CA PHE A 132 1.17 -12.29 -8.80
C PHE A 132 1.40 -13.77 -9.13
N ASN A 133 0.61 -14.66 -8.52
CA ASN A 133 0.69 -16.10 -8.78
C ASN A 133 0.29 -16.46 -10.22
N LEU A 134 -0.78 -15.85 -10.74
CA LEU A 134 -1.19 -16.02 -12.13
C LEU A 134 -0.08 -15.60 -13.12
N ALA A 135 0.60 -14.48 -12.84
CA ALA A 135 1.73 -14.02 -13.65
C ALA A 135 2.96 -14.95 -13.53
N ALA A 136 3.19 -15.56 -12.36
CA ALA A 136 4.26 -16.54 -12.17
C ALA A 136 3.96 -17.86 -12.91
N SER A 137 2.73 -18.37 -12.83
CA SER A 137 2.30 -19.58 -13.53
C SER A 137 2.32 -19.40 -15.05
N SER A 138 1.95 -18.21 -15.55
CA SER A 138 1.98 -17.92 -16.99
C SER A 138 3.40 -17.86 -17.56
N LYS A 139 4.39 -17.43 -16.76
CA LYS A 139 5.81 -17.50 -17.12
C LYS A 139 6.35 -18.92 -17.14
N GLN A 140 5.83 -19.82 -16.29
CA GLN A 140 6.21 -21.24 -16.29
C GLN A 140 5.76 -21.99 -17.56
N THR A 141 4.75 -21.50 -18.26
CA THR A 141 4.23 -22.12 -19.50
C THR A 141 4.97 -21.77 -20.79
N ILE A 142 5.99 -20.89 -20.79
CA ILE A 142 6.58 -20.40 -22.05
C ILE A 142 7.94 -21.04 -22.35
N ASN A 143 7.90 -22.30 -22.79
CA ASN A 143 8.82 -22.80 -23.81
C ASN A 143 8.15 -22.57 -25.19
N GLY A 144 8.29 -21.36 -25.71
CA GLY A 144 7.92 -21.01 -27.09
C GLY A 144 6.44 -20.72 -27.33
N ASN A 145 6.15 -19.47 -27.71
CA ASN A 145 4.94 -19.03 -28.42
C ASN A 145 3.60 -19.08 -27.67
N HIS A 146 3.35 -18.12 -26.77
CA HIS A 146 2.15 -17.24 -26.81
C HIS A 146 2.19 -16.27 -25.63
N PHE A 147 1.95 -14.97 -25.86
CA PHE A 147 1.55 -14.06 -24.78
C PHE A 147 0.21 -14.56 -24.23
N PRO A 148 0.08 -14.94 -22.95
CA PRO A 148 -1.24 -15.12 -22.39
C PRO A 148 -1.81 -13.72 -22.21
N THR A 149 -2.76 -13.38 -23.05
CA THR A 149 -3.62 -12.23 -22.84
C THR A 149 -4.28 -12.44 -21.47
N TYR A 150 -3.99 -11.54 -20.52
CA TYR A 150 -4.55 -11.51 -19.16
C TYR A 150 -6.10 -11.55 -19.12
N THR A 151 -6.75 -11.47 -20.28
CA THR A 151 -8.19 -11.44 -20.51
C THR A 151 -8.93 -12.74 -20.21
N SER A 152 -8.29 -13.91 -20.30
CA SER A 152 -9.04 -15.19 -20.32
C SER A 152 -9.26 -15.85 -18.95
N LEU A 153 -8.52 -15.45 -17.89
CA LEU A 153 -8.63 -16.11 -16.57
C LEU A 153 -9.48 -15.36 -15.55
N LEU A 154 -9.66 -14.04 -15.67
CA LEU A 154 -10.46 -13.26 -14.70
C LEU A 154 -11.97 -13.25 -15.01
N ILE A 155 -12.38 -13.74 -16.18
CA ILE A 155 -13.80 -13.84 -16.59
C ILE A 155 -14.38 -15.25 -16.33
N ALA A 156 -13.53 -16.19 -15.88
CA ALA A 156 -13.89 -17.60 -15.76
C ALA A 156 -13.78 -18.11 -14.31
N GLN A 157 -14.45 -17.47 -13.36
CA GLN A 157 -14.90 -18.14 -12.13
C GLN A 157 -16.33 -17.68 -11.78
N PRO A 158 -17.22 -18.62 -11.40
CA PRO A 158 -18.68 -18.41 -11.28
C PRO A 158 -19.08 -17.46 -10.14
#